data_AF-A0A813HJC7-F1
#
_entry.id   AF-A0A813HJC7-F1
#
_cell.length_a   1.000
_cell.length_b   1.000
_cell.length_c   1.000
_cell.angle_alpha   90.00
_cell.angle_beta   90.00
_cell.angle_gamma   90.00
#
_symmetry.space_group_name_H-M   'P 1'
#
loop_
_entity.id
_entity.type
_entity.pdbx_description
1 polymer ?
#
loop_
_entity_poly.entity_id
_entity_poly.type
_entity_poly.pdbx_seq_one_letter_code
_entity_poly.pdbx_strand_id
1 'polypeptide(L)'
;MAMTLRGVALLLLPSMVLAAAPAVDMAYTGGGRAACDESVLLQVKQQKHSEQCVNVSIEIYPYGTKQESKWGTSYTGWETCIGFEQSPIDICTRDTRVQHGAPLNQDYASATGLYVENNGHNLKVKGDFGSVIIGGEKFEAKQFHFHSPGEHQIDGHLSVAEMHIVNLNENGTAAAVVGVLFKLGQKNMCLETVLAANMPRAGCKTFIGDLDLGCFGTQLKGPYWSYQGSLTTPPCSEIVKWNVLKRHATISQGQLKVLAQRFSFALGNNRDVQKLYHRSVTLTVPVY
;
A
#
# COMPACT_ATOMS: atom_id res chain seq x y z
N MET A 1 -13.02 -35.20 53.98
CA MET A 1 -11.55 -35.28 53.83
C MET A 1 -11.01 -33.87 53.81
N ALA A 2 -10.32 -33.49 54.89
CA ALA A 2 -9.62 -32.23 55.02
C ALA A 2 -8.23 -32.34 54.40
N MET A 3 -7.74 -31.27 53.78
CA MET A 3 -6.33 -30.88 53.91
C MET A 3 -6.12 -29.40 53.58
N THR A 4 -5.88 -28.66 54.64
CA THR A 4 -5.25 -27.34 54.75
C THR A 4 -3.80 -27.34 54.26
N LEU A 5 -3.28 -26.15 53.92
CA LEU A 5 -1.94 -25.56 54.16
C LEU A 5 -1.68 -24.52 53.04
N ARG A 6 -1.03 -23.37 53.18
CA ARG A 6 -0.60 -22.47 54.27
C ARG A 6 -0.12 -21.21 53.52
N GLY A 7 -0.37 -20.01 54.07
CA GLY A 7 0.08 -18.76 53.47
C GLY A 7 1.59 -18.51 53.61
N VAL A 8 2.08 -17.55 52.83
CA VAL A 8 3.28 -16.76 53.12
C VAL A 8 2.97 -15.30 52.75
N ALA A 9 3.02 -14.45 53.77
CA ALA A 9 3.06 -12.99 53.67
C ALA A 9 4.53 -12.52 53.74
N LEU A 10 4.72 -11.19 53.69
CA LEU A 10 5.96 -10.40 53.89
C LEU A 10 6.84 -10.23 52.63
N LEU A 11 7.37 -9.05 52.25
CA LEU A 11 7.63 -7.79 52.95
C LEU A 11 7.57 -6.59 51.99
N LEU A 12 6.91 -5.51 52.45
CA LEU A 12 7.19 -4.13 52.04
C LEU A 12 8.39 -3.62 52.84
N LEU A 13 9.37 -2.98 52.19
CA LEU A 13 10.40 -2.17 52.82
C LEU A 13 10.72 -0.93 51.95
N PRO A 14 11.26 0.15 52.54
CA PRO A 14 10.82 1.51 52.29
C PRO A 14 11.84 2.38 51.54
N SER A 15 11.36 3.55 51.16
CA SER A 15 12.05 4.73 50.63
C SER A 15 13.43 4.98 51.22
N MET A 16 14.42 5.22 50.35
CA MET A 16 15.67 5.88 50.71
C MET A 16 15.77 7.25 50.02
N VAL A 17 15.88 8.26 50.88
CA VAL A 17 16.28 9.64 50.62
C VAL A 17 17.81 9.68 50.52
N LEU A 18 18.35 10.41 49.55
CA LEU A 18 19.73 10.93 49.56
C LEU A 18 19.69 12.29 48.85
N ALA A 19 19.54 13.39 49.60
CA ALA A 19 20.59 14.26 50.12
C ALA A 19 21.33 15.06 49.03
N ALA A 20 21.20 16.39 49.14
CA ALA A 20 21.77 17.41 48.26
C ALA A 20 23.10 17.97 48.80
N ALA A 21 23.78 18.72 47.91
CA ALA A 21 24.83 19.74 48.09
C ALA A 21 26.31 19.30 47.86
N PRO A 22 27.23 20.23 47.46
CA PRO A 22 27.08 21.67 47.29
C PRO A 22 27.46 22.24 45.90
N ALA A 23 27.09 23.51 45.73
CA ALA A 23 27.48 24.40 44.65
C ALA A 23 28.99 24.69 44.64
N VAL A 24 29.54 24.90 43.44
CA VAL A 24 30.79 25.63 43.25
C VAL A 24 30.50 26.79 42.32
N ASP A 25 30.52 27.99 42.89
CA ASP A 25 30.61 29.26 42.19
C ASP A 25 31.94 29.34 41.47
N MET A 26 31.91 29.57 40.16
CA MET A 26 33.00 30.27 39.47
C MET A 26 32.40 31.38 38.63
N ALA A 27 32.56 32.60 39.15
CA ALA A 27 32.30 33.83 38.43
C ALA A 27 33.21 33.91 37.20
N TYR A 28 32.60 34.06 36.02
CA TYR A 28 33.27 34.63 34.86
C TYR A 28 32.40 35.78 34.32
N THR A 29 32.90 36.99 34.54
CA THR A 29 32.37 38.23 34.00
C THR A 29 32.73 38.34 32.52
N GLY A 30 31.74 38.59 31.65
CA GLY A 30 32.00 39.16 30.33
C GLY A 30 31.04 38.72 29.23
N GLY A 31 30.20 39.65 28.78
CA GLY A 31 29.91 39.85 27.36
C GLY A 31 28.76 39.06 26.75
N GLY A 32 27.59 39.71 26.67
CA GLY A 32 26.61 39.63 25.58
C GLY A 32 26.22 38.25 25.05
N ARG A 33 25.09 37.72 25.51
CA ARG A 33 24.38 36.63 24.81
C ARG A 33 23.04 37.14 24.28
N ALA A 34 22.94 37.22 22.96
CA ALA A 34 21.68 37.04 22.26
C ALA A 34 21.10 35.70 22.70
N ALA A 35 19.86 35.71 23.18
CA ALA A 35 19.12 34.51 23.50
C ALA A 35 19.02 33.65 22.24
N CYS A 36 19.76 32.54 22.22
CA CYS A 36 19.53 31.49 21.24
C CYS A 36 18.24 30.80 21.65
N ASP A 37 17.19 31.11 20.91
CA ASP A 37 15.83 30.63 21.08
C ASP A 37 15.78 29.10 20.90
N GLU A 38 15.80 28.37 22.03
CA GLU A 38 15.58 26.92 22.06
C GLU A 38 14.18 26.52 21.54
N SER A 39 13.24 27.47 21.43
CA SER A 39 11.89 27.20 20.93
C SER A 39 11.85 27.00 19.41
N VAL A 40 12.79 27.59 18.66
CA VAL A 40 12.89 27.40 17.20
C VAL A 40 13.45 26.02 16.86
N LEU A 41 14.36 25.48 17.65
CA LEU A 41 14.92 24.13 17.46
C LEU A 41 13.93 23.01 17.79
N LEU A 42 12.97 23.25 18.69
CA LEU A 42 11.89 22.29 18.97
C LEU A 42 10.83 22.28 17.86
N GLN A 43 10.51 23.43 17.27
CA GLN A 43 9.52 23.51 16.19
C GLN A 43 10.02 22.91 14.87
N VAL A 44 11.33 23.00 14.58
CA VAL A 44 11.92 22.37 13.38
C VAL A 44 12.03 20.84 13.51
N LYS A 45 12.08 20.29 14.73
CA LYS A 45 12.05 18.83 14.95
C LYS A 45 10.64 18.23 14.93
N GLN A 46 9.59 19.03 15.11
CA GLN A 46 8.19 18.56 15.09
C GLN A 46 7.59 18.44 13.68
N GLN A 47 8.18 19.06 12.65
CA GLN A 47 7.67 18.98 11.28
C GLN A 47 8.02 17.68 10.55
N LYS A 48 8.96 16.88 11.05
CA LYS A 48 9.28 15.58 10.47
C LYS A 48 8.39 14.50 11.09
N HIS A 49 7.42 14.02 10.31
CA HIS A 49 6.68 12.76 10.51
C HIS A 49 5.49 12.79 11.50
N SER A 50 4.84 13.92 11.73
CA SER A 50 3.56 13.90 12.45
C SER A 50 2.44 13.34 11.57
N GLU A 51 1.86 12.21 11.99
CA GLU A 51 0.64 11.62 11.42
C GLU A 51 -0.50 12.66 11.38
N GLN A 52 -1.18 12.79 10.25
CA GLN A 52 -2.30 13.72 10.05
C GLN A 52 -3.60 12.95 9.88
N CYS A 53 -4.56 13.09 10.81
CA CYS A 53 -5.82 12.33 10.82
C CYS A 53 -7.04 13.14 10.37
N VAL A 54 -6.82 14.12 9.49
CA VAL A 54 -7.87 14.99 8.93
C VAL A 54 -7.94 14.80 7.43
N ASN A 55 -9.16 14.90 6.87
CA ASN A 55 -9.43 14.81 5.43
C ASN A 55 -9.01 13.49 4.76
N VAL A 56 -9.02 12.37 5.51
CA VAL A 56 -8.88 11.02 4.95
C VAL A 56 -10.20 10.28 5.18
N SER A 57 -10.96 10.07 4.10
CA SER A 57 -12.20 9.33 4.17
C SER A 57 -11.90 7.85 4.43
N ILE A 58 -12.56 7.29 5.45
CA ILE A 58 -12.58 5.84 5.64
C ILE A 58 -13.51 5.28 4.57
N GLU A 59 -12.96 4.46 3.69
CA GLU A 59 -13.78 3.67 2.79
C GLU A 59 -14.33 2.48 3.61
N ILE A 60 -15.58 2.08 3.38
CA ILE A 60 -16.21 0.94 4.08
C ILE A 60 -16.90 0.06 3.04
N TYR A 61 -16.27 -1.08 2.72
CA TYR A 61 -16.87 -2.20 2.01
C TYR A 61 -16.46 -3.50 2.73
N PRO A 62 -17.36 -4.50 2.83
CA PRO A 62 -17.22 -5.62 3.76
C PRO A 62 -16.29 -6.72 3.24
N TYR A 63 -14.97 -6.50 3.21
CA TYR A 63 -13.98 -7.56 2.97
C TYR A 63 -13.88 -8.53 4.16
N GLY A 64 -13.84 -8.01 5.39
CA GLY A 64 -13.59 -8.78 6.62
C GLY A 64 -14.63 -9.84 6.99
N THR A 65 -15.74 -9.94 6.26
CA THR A 65 -16.78 -10.95 6.48
C THR A 65 -16.95 -11.89 5.29
N LYS A 66 -16.05 -11.83 4.29
CA LYS A 66 -16.16 -12.54 3.00
C LYS A 66 -17.52 -12.33 2.33
N GLN A 67 -17.98 -11.08 2.31
CA GLN A 67 -19.27 -10.70 1.72
C GLN A 67 -19.09 -10.03 0.35
N GLU A 68 -17.90 -10.10 -0.25
CA GLU A 68 -17.65 -9.65 -1.62
C GLU A 68 -18.60 -10.29 -2.64
N SER A 69 -19.00 -11.56 -2.41
CA SER A 69 -20.00 -12.24 -3.23
C SER A 69 -21.39 -11.58 -3.15
N LYS A 70 -21.64 -10.71 -2.17
CA LYS A 70 -22.91 -10.01 -1.96
C LYS A 70 -22.89 -8.56 -2.43
N TRP A 71 -21.74 -8.02 -2.85
CA TRP A 71 -21.64 -6.60 -3.20
C TRP A 71 -22.68 -6.19 -4.24
N GLY A 72 -22.81 -6.93 -5.34
CA GLY A 72 -23.77 -6.60 -6.39
C GLY A 72 -25.21 -7.03 -6.14
N THR A 73 -25.51 -7.72 -5.03
CA THR A 73 -26.88 -8.17 -4.71
C THR A 73 -27.47 -7.53 -3.47
N SER A 74 -26.64 -6.98 -2.58
CA SER A 74 -27.05 -6.53 -1.25
C SER A 74 -26.78 -5.06 -0.98
N TYR A 75 -26.12 -4.35 -1.90
CA TYR A 75 -25.75 -2.93 -1.74
C TYR A 75 -26.13 -2.14 -2.98
N THR A 76 -26.97 -1.12 -2.80
CA THR A 76 -27.40 -0.23 -3.88
C THR A 76 -26.22 0.56 -4.44
N GLY A 77 -26.12 0.61 -5.77
CA GLY A 77 -25.04 1.29 -6.50
C GLY A 77 -23.82 0.41 -6.78
N TRP A 78 -23.81 -0.84 -6.33
CA TRP A 78 -22.73 -1.81 -6.55
C TRP A 78 -23.14 -2.97 -7.46
N GLU A 79 -24.27 -2.85 -8.16
CA GLU A 79 -24.87 -3.89 -9.00
C GLU A 79 -23.90 -4.39 -10.08
N THR A 80 -22.97 -3.54 -10.53
CA THR A 80 -21.91 -3.92 -11.48
C THR A 80 -20.92 -4.96 -10.92
N CYS A 81 -20.87 -5.18 -9.61
CA CYS A 81 -20.02 -6.21 -8.99
C CYS A 81 -20.40 -7.66 -9.31
N ILE A 82 -21.55 -7.91 -9.96
CA ILE A 82 -21.96 -9.23 -10.48
C ILE A 82 -21.82 -9.34 -12.01
N GLY A 83 -21.05 -8.44 -12.65
CA GLY A 83 -20.79 -8.46 -14.09
C GLY A 83 -19.95 -9.65 -14.57
N PHE A 84 -19.73 -9.71 -15.89
CA PHE A 84 -19.05 -10.82 -16.56
C PHE A 84 -17.58 -10.55 -16.87
N GLU A 85 -17.10 -9.35 -16.59
CA GLU A 85 -15.70 -8.93 -16.77
C GLU A 85 -15.07 -8.52 -15.43
N GLN A 86 -15.51 -9.14 -14.34
CA GLN A 86 -15.01 -8.83 -13.00
C GLN A 86 -13.54 -9.22 -12.79
N SER A 87 -12.89 -8.52 -11.85
CA SER A 87 -11.50 -8.70 -11.42
C SER A 87 -11.42 -8.81 -9.88
N PRO A 88 -10.37 -9.43 -9.31
CA PRO A 88 -9.21 -10.06 -9.98
C PRO A 88 -9.58 -11.39 -10.63
N ILE A 89 -8.63 -12.02 -11.33
CA ILE A 89 -8.76 -13.36 -11.91
C ILE A 89 -7.58 -14.26 -11.51
N ASP A 90 -7.75 -15.56 -11.67
CA ASP A 90 -6.62 -16.49 -11.77
C ASP A 90 -6.07 -16.48 -13.20
N ILE A 91 -4.79 -16.18 -13.34
CA ILE A 91 -4.07 -16.21 -14.61
C ILE A 91 -3.50 -17.62 -14.78
N CYS A 92 -4.27 -18.49 -15.46
CA CYS A 92 -3.81 -19.82 -15.85
C CYS A 92 -2.78 -19.70 -16.98
N THR A 93 -1.50 -19.83 -16.67
CA THR A 93 -0.40 -19.46 -17.58
C THR A 93 -0.39 -20.30 -18.86
N ARG A 94 -0.79 -21.57 -18.77
CA ARG A 94 -0.94 -22.49 -19.91
C ARG A 94 -1.98 -22.06 -20.94
N ASP A 95 -2.98 -21.28 -20.52
CA ASP A 95 -4.12 -20.86 -21.35
C ASP A 95 -3.91 -19.43 -21.89
N THR A 96 -2.77 -18.81 -21.58
CA THR A 96 -2.44 -17.45 -22.04
C THR A 96 -2.03 -17.45 -23.51
N ARG A 97 -2.50 -16.45 -24.25
CA ARG A 97 -2.03 -16.20 -25.62
C ARG A 97 -0.68 -15.50 -25.56
N VAL A 98 0.36 -16.12 -26.08
CA VAL A 98 1.71 -15.53 -26.08
C VAL A 98 1.88 -14.65 -27.30
N GLN A 99 2.36 -13.43 -27.09
CA GLN A 99 2.80 -12.53 -28.16
C GLN A 99 4.16 -11.92 -27.82
N HIS A 100 4.90 -11.54 -28.86
CA HIS A 100 6.15 -10.80 -28.74
C HIS A 100 5.92 -9.36 -29.17
N GLY A 101 6.45 -8.40 -28.41
CA GLY A 101 6.19 -6.99 -28.67
C GLY A 101 7.07 -6.06 -27.85
N ALA A 102 6.69 -4.78 -27.80
CA ALA A 102 7.37 -3.81 -26.95
C ALA A 102 7.10 -4.09 -25.45
N PRO A 103 7.99 -3.65 -24.54
CA PRO A 103 7.64 -3.54 -23.13
C PRO A 103 6.46 -2.57 -22.94
N LEU A 104 5.90 -2.57 -21.73
CA LEU A 104 4.84 -1.63 -21.36
C LEU A 104 5.30 -0.20 -21.64
N ASN A 105 4.57 0.52 -22.50
CA ASN A 105 4.92 1.89 -22.90
C ASN A 105 4.54 2.86 -21.79
N GLN A 106 5.42 2.96 -20.79
CA GLN A 106 5.25 3.79 -19.62
C GLN A 106 6.28 4.92 -19.62
N ASP A 107 5.83 6.08 -19.18
CA ASP A 107 6.63 7.26 -18.88
C ASP A 107 6.28 7.70 -17.46
N TYR A 108 6.55 6.81 -16.50
CA TYR A 108 6.39 7.10 -15.09
C TYR A 108 7.55 7.95 -14.58
N ALA A 109 7.22 8.92 -13.74
CA ALA A 109 8.15 9.94 -13.27
C ALA A 109 8.08 10.12 -11.75
N SER A 110 9.05 10.87 -11.22
CA SER A 110 9.09 11.30 -9.83
C SER A 110 7.95 12.26 -9.53
N ALA A 111 7.15 11.93 -8.52
CA ALA A 111 6.17 12.83 -7.93
C ALA A 111 6.69 13.33 -6.57
N THR A 112 6.41 14.58 -6.23
CA THR A 112 6.96 15.23 -5.04
C THR A 112 5.90 15.56 -4.00
N GLY A 113 6.33 15.73 -2.75
CA GLY A 113 5.45 16.21 -1.68
C GLY A 113 4.32 15.24 -1.31
N LEU A 114 4.57 13.94 -1.42
CA LEU A 114 3.55 12.91 -1.33
C LEU A 114 3.19 12.54 0.11
N TYR A 115 1.98 12.01 0.24
CA TYR A 115 1.47 11.40 1.45
C TYR A 115 1.01 9.99 1.17
N VAL A 116 1.29 9.09 2.10
CA VAL A 116 0.60 7.81 2.17
C VAL A 116 -0.61 7.96 3.08
N GLU A 117 -1.78 7.59 2.57
CA GLU A 117 -3.07 7.63 3.26
C GLU A 117 -3.47 6.20 3.65
N ASN A 118 -4.00 6.01 4.86
CA ASN A 118 -4.66 4.77 5.24
C ASN A 118 -6.17 5.03 5.30
N ASN A 119 -6.90 4.57 4.29
CA ASN A 119 -8.35 4.76 4.19
C ASN A 119 -9.14 3.67 4.94
N GLY A 120 -8.49 2.87 5.79
CA GLY A 120 -9.09 1.74 6.51
C GLY A 120 -9.07 0.42 5.75
N HIS A 121 -8.91 0.46 4.43
CA HIS A 121 -8.87 -0.73 3.54
C HIS A 121 -7.53 -0.99 2.92
N ASN A 122 -6.89 0.06 2.42
CA ASN A 122 -5.58 -0.01 1.81
C ASN A 122 -4.72 1.20 2.21
N LEU A 123 -3.43 1.04 1.97
CA LEU A 123 -2.48 2.13 1.97
C LEU A 123 -2.43 2.68 0.54
N LYS A 124 -2.72 3.96 0.38
CA LYS A 124 -2.89 4.63 -0.91
C LYS A 124 -2.00 5.86 -0.96
N VAL A 125 -1.31 6.06 -2.07
CA VAL A 125 -0.54 7.28 -2.36
C VAL A 125 -1.14 7.90 -3.61
N LYS A 126 -1.53 9.17 -3.52
CA LYS A 126 -2.02 9.97 -4.65
C LYS A 126 -0.92 10.90 -5.11
N GLY A 127 -0.81 11.10 -6.41
CA GLY A 127 0.21 11.94 -7.02
C GLY A 127 0.11 11.93 -8.54
N ASP A 128 0.89 12.77 -9.19
CA ASP A 128 1.08 12.73 -10.64
C ASP A 128 2.36 11.94 -10.93
N PHE A 129 2.19 10.65 -11.25
CA PHE A 129 3.32 9.75 -11.47
C PHE A 129 3.64 9.58 -12.96
N GLY A 130 3.19 10.48 -13.83
CA GLY A 130 3.36 10.35 -15.28
C GLY A 130 2.27 9.49 -15.92
N SER A 131 2.62 8.70 -16.94
CA SER A 131 1.60 8.03 -17.76
C SER A 131 2.00 6.68 -18.35
N VAL A 132 1.01 5.96 -18.88
CA VAL A 132 1.18 4.72 -19.64
C VAL A 132 0.29 4.75 -20.89
N ILE A 133 0.78 4.23 -22.01
CA ILE A 133 0.03 4.09 -23.26
C ILE A 133 -0.37 2.63 -23.44
N ILE A 134 -1.68 2.37 -23.47
CA ILE A 134 -2.25 1.02 -23.64
C ILE A 134 -3.18 1.01 -24.86
N GLY A 135 -2.82 0.25 -25.89
CA GLY A 135 -3.60 0.16 -27.12
C GLY A 135 -3.71 1.49 -27.87
N GLY A 136 -2.68 2.33 -27.79
CA GLY A 136 -2.63 3.65 -28.44
C GLY A 136 -3.29 4.79 -27.65
N GLU A 137 -3.95 4.49 -26.53
CA GLU A 137 -4.57 5.50 -25.65
C GLU A 137 -3.67 5.80 -24.44
N LYS A 138 -3.54 7.08 -24.08
CA LYS A 138 -2.76 7.53 -22.92
C LYS A 138 -3.61 7.51 -21.64
N PHE A 139 -3.03 6.98 -20.56
CA PHE A 139 -3.60 6.97 -19.23
C PHE A 139 -2.62 7.58 -18.23
N GLU A 140 -3.07 8.51 -17.40
CA GLU A 140 -2.26 9.21 -16.41
C GLU A 140 -2.33 8.51 -15.05
N ALA A 141 -1.18 8.23 -14.45
CA ALA A 141 -1.07 7.58 -13.15
C ALA A 141 -1.47 8.55 -12.02
N LYS A 142 -2.63 8.29 -11.39
CA LYS A 142 -3.20 9.19 -10.37
C LYS A 142 -2.94 8.73 -8.94
N GLN A 143 -2.75 7.43 -8.76
CA GLN A 143 -2.51 6.84 -7.45
C GLN A 143 -1.93 5.43 -7.59
N PHE A 144 -1.33 4.95 -6.50
CA PHE A 144 -1.15 3.53 -6.28
C PHE A 144 -1.58 3.12 -4.88
N HIS A 145 -1.92 1.84 -4.73
CA HIS A 145 -2.30 1.26 -3.44
C HIS A 145 -1.93 -0.22 -3.36
N PHE A 146 -2.09 -0.80 -2.18
CA PHE A 146 -1.61 -2.16 -1.88
C PHE A 146 -2.72 -3.11 -1.42
N HIS A 147 -2.57 -4.37 -1.84
CA HIS A 147 -3.30 -5.51 -1.33
C HIS A 147 -2.33 -6.51 -0.68
N SER A 148 -2.72 -7.10 0.45
CA SER A 148 -2.03 -8.24 1.07
C SER A 148 -3.04 -9.22 1.68
N PRO A 149 -3.05 -10.50 1.26
CA PRO A 149 -2.35 -11.07 0.09
C PRO A 149 -2.60 -10.31 -1.23
N GLY A 150 -1.87 -10.66 -2.30
CA GLY A 150 -2.18 -10.13 -3.62
C GLY A 150 -3.62 -10.46 -4.06
N GLU A 151 -4.11 -9.81 -5.11
CA GLU A 151 -5.47 -10.05 -5.61
C GLU A 151 -5.47 -11.09 -6.73
N HIS A 152 -4.56 -10.94 -7.71
CA HIS A 152 -4.41 -11.91 -8.79
C HIS A 152 -3.75 -13.19 -8.29
N GLN A 153 -4.22 -14.31 -8.85
CA GLN A 153 -3.53 -15.59 -8.75
C GLN A 153 -2.77 -15.88 -10.03
N ILE A 154 -1.63 -16.56 -9.90
CA ILE A 154 -0.92 -17.17 -11.02
C ILE A 154 -0.97 -18.68 -10.80
N ASP A 155 -1.65 -19.39 -11.68
CA ASP A 155 -1.87 -20.85 -11.59
C ASP A 155 -2.39 -21.28 -10.20
N GLY A 156 -3.37 -20.54 -9.66
CA GLY A 156 -3.98 -20.81 -8.35
C GLY A 156 -3.20 -20.31 -7.14
N HIS A 157 -2.06 -19.62 -7.34
CA HIS A 157 -1.21 -19.14 -6.25
C HIS A 157 -1.24 -17.62 -6.12
N LEU A 158 -1.54 -17.14 -4.91
CA LEU A 158 -1.47 -15.72 -4.56
C LEU A 158 -0.02 -15.28 -4.32
N SER A 159 0.27 -14.04 -4.71
CA SER A 159 1.48 -13.33 -4.28
C SER A 159 1.33 -12.85 -2.82
N VAL A 160 2.44 -12.55 -2.13
CA VAL A 160 2.37 -12.12 -0.72
C VAL A 160 1.77 -10.72 -0.56
N ALA A 161 1.88 -9.91 -1.61
CA ALA A 161 1.26 -8.61 -1.74
C ALA A 161 1.20 -8.24 -3.23
N GLU A 162 0.31 -7.31 -3.55
CA GLU A 162 0.17 -6.73 -4.89
C GLU A 162 0.00 -5.23 -4.77
N MET A 163 0.68 -4.47 -5.63
CA MET A 163 0.49 -3.03 -5.76
C MET A 163 -0.24 -2.74 -7.06
N HIS A 164 -1.27 -1.89 -7.01
CA HIS A 164 -1.99 -1.41 -8.17
C HIS A 164 -1.63 0.03 -8.44
N ILE A 165 -1.04 0.31 -9.59
CA ILE A 165 -0.89 1.67 -10.11
C ILE A 165 -2.10 1.95 -10.99
N VAL A 166 -2.95 2.88 -10.56
CA VAL A 166 -4.20 3.21 -11.25
C VAL A 166 -3.98 4.41 -12.15
N ASN A 167 -4.19 4.18 -13.45
CA ASN A 167 -4.06 5.16 -14.50
C ASN A 167 -5.44 5.43 -15.10
N LEU A 168 -5.80 6.70 -15.30
CA LEU A 168 -7.08 7.10 -15.88
C LEU A 168 -6.85 7.81 -17.21
N ASN A 169 -7.74 7.59 -18.17
CA ASN A 169 -7.73 8.44 -19.37
C ASN A 169 -8.18 9.86 -19.02
N GLU A 170 -8.03 10.79 -19.95
CA GLU A 170 -8.27 12.23 -19.75
C GLU A 170 -9.65 12.53 -19.13
N ASN A 171 -10.69 11.79 -19.56
CA ASN A 171 -12.06 12.01 -19.10
C ASN A 171 -12.45 11.15 -17.89
N GLY A 172 -11.55 10.29 -17.39
CA GLY A 172 -11.82 9.35 -16.29
C GLY A 172 -12.86 8.27 -16.62
N THR A 173 -13.19 8.07 -17.90
CA THR A 173 -14.18 7.09 -18.36
C THR A 173 -13.62 5.69 -18.55
N ALA A 174 -12.29 5.58 -18.69
CA ALA A 174 -11.57 4.32 -18.78
C ALA A 174 -10.36 4.33 -17.85
N ALA A 175 -9.97 3.14 -17.39
CA ALA A 175 -8.82 2.96 -16.53
C ALA A 175 -7.85 1.93 -17.14
N ALA A 176 -6.57 2.11 -16.85
CA ALA A 176 -5.55 1.08 -17.01
C ALA A 176 -4.89 0.85 -15.65
N VAL A 177 -4.84 -0.40 -15.19
CA VAL A 177 -4.18 -0.73 -13.92
C VAL A 177 -2.95 -1.57 -14.19
N VAL A 178 -1.80 -1.11 -13.67
CA VAL A 178 -0.55 -1.87 -13.69
C VAL A 178 -0.38 -2.55 -12.34
N GLY A 179 -0.45 -3.89 -12.36
CA GLY A 179 -0.31 -4.74 -11.17
C GLY A 179 1.13 -5.17 -10.97
N VAL A 180 1.72 -4.84 -9.82
CA VAL A 180 3.07 -5.28 -9.42
C VAL A 180 2.93 -6.36 -8.36
N LEU A 181 3.26 -7.59 -8.71
CA LEU A 181 3.24 -8.73 -7.79
C LEU A 181 4.50 -8.76 -6.93
N PHE A 182 4.36 -9.08 -5.63
CA PHE A 182 5.49 -9.19 -4.71
C PHE A 182 5.71 -10.62 -4.24
N LYS A 183 6.99 -10.98 -4.09
CA LYS A 183 7.42 -12.16 -3.35
C LYS A 183 8.30 -11.76 -2.18
N LEU A 184 8.34 -12.59 -1.14
CA LEU A 184 9.29 -12.39 -0.04
C LEU A 184 10.73 -12.41 -0.56
N GLY A 185 11.53 -11.46 -0.09
CA GLY A 185 12.92 -11.33 -0.48
C GLY A 185 13.58 -10.10 0.15
N GLN A 186 14.44 -9.44 -0.62
CA GLN A 186 15.11 -8.23 -0.17
C GLN A 186 14.14 -7.07 0.03
N LYS A 187 14.53 -6.13 0.91
CA LYS A 187 13.81 -4.88 1.14
C LYS A 187 13.60 -4.16 -0.19
N ASN A 188 12.37 -3.76 -0.45
CA ASN A 188 12.05 -2.94 -1.60
C ASN A 188 12.46 -1.50 -1.32
N MET A 189 13.53 -1.03 -1.96
CA MET A 189 14.02 0.34 -1.73
C MET A 189 13.10 1.41 -2.31
N CYS A 190 12.33 1.09 -3.34
CA CYS A 190 11.36 2.04 -3.89
C CYS A 190 10.25 2.37 -2.90
N LEU A 191 9.84 1.38 -2.11
CA LEU A 191 8.77 1.50 -1.13
C LEU A 191 9.30 1.75 0.29
N GLU A 192 10.54 2.20 0.45
CA GLU A 192 11.14 2.37 1.78
C GLU A 192 10.38 3.39 2.62
N THR A 193 10.10 4.56 2.06
CA THR A 193 9.35 5.63 2.74
C THR A 193 7.86 5.29 2.85
N VAL A 194 7.32 4.55 1.87
CA VAL A 194 5.91 4.13 1.82
C VAL A 194 5.59 2.99 2.79
N LEU A 195 6.55 2.12 3.12
CA LEU A 195 6.35 0.96 4.00
C LEU A 195 7.27 1.04 5.23
N ALA A 196 7.51 2.25 5.72
CA ALA A 196 8.27 2.51 6.93
C ALA A 196 7.51 2.04 8.20
N ALA A 197 8.19 1.90 9.33
CA ALA A 197 7.55 1.41 10.55
C ALA A 197 6.43 2.35 11.09
N ASN A 198 6.46 3.64 10.73
CA ASN A 198 5.56 4.68 11.22
C ASN A 198 4.37 4.96 10.26
N MET A 199 3.82 3.91 9.66
CA MET A 199 2.66 4.03 8.76
C MET A 199 1.40 4.53 9.47
N PRO A 200 0.58 5.35 8.79
CA PRO A 200 -0.61 5.94 9.38
C PRO A 200 -1.64 4.87 9.76
N ARG A 201 -2.35 5.14 10.85
CA ARG A 201 -3.57 4.47 11.29
C ARG A 201 -4.70 4.79 10.32
N ALA A 202 -5.73 3.95 10.32
CA ALA A 202 -6.92 4.16 9.51
C ALA A 202 -7.52 5.56 9.77
N GLY A 203 -7.86 6.27 8.70
CA GLY A 203 -8.31 7.65 8.75
C GLY A 203 -7.18 8.69 8.86
N CYS A 204 -5.92 8.29 8.72
CA CYS A 204 -4.77 9.19 8.79
C CYS A 204 -3.86 9.07 7.56
N LYS A 205 -2.97 10.06 7.41
CA LYS A 205 -1.92 10.11 6.39
C LYS A 205 -0.59 10.54 6.97
N THR A 206 0.49 10.09 6.33
CA THR A 206 1.87 10.42 6.71
C THR A 206 2.62 10.94 5.50
N PHE A 207 3.38 12.02 5.67
CA PHE A 207 4.25 12.55 4.62
C PHE A 207 5.38 11.56 4.32
N ILE A 208 5.63 11.30 3.03
CA ILE A 208 6.65 10.33 2.58
C ILE A 208 7.72 10.96 1.68
N GLY A 209 7.63 12.26 1.39
CA GLY A 209 8.55 12.95 0.50
C GLY A 209 8.25 12.65 -0.96
N ASP A 210 9.31 12.41 -1.73
CA ASP A 210 9.23 12.20 -3.18
C ASP A 210 9.33 10.72 -3.50
N LEU A 211 8.68 10.29 -4.58
CA LEU A 211 8.71 8.91 -5.02
C LEU A 211 8.62 8.82 -6.54
N ASP A 212 9.50 8.00 -7.12
CA ASP A 212 9.56 7.71 -8.54
C ASP A 212 9.18 6.26 -8.79
N LEU A 213 8.07 6.03 -9.52
CA LEU A 213 7.62 4.68 -9.88
C LEU A 213 8.53 4.00 -10.93
N GLY A 214 9.39 4.76 -11.62
CA GLY A 214 10.44 4.23 -12.51
C GLY A 214 11.44 3.32 -11.81
N CYS A 215 11.52 3.37 -10.47
CA CYS A 215 12.27 2.43 -9.63
C CYS A 215 11.90 0.94 -9.88
N PHE A 216 10.71 0.65 -10.39
CA PHE A 216 10.25 -0.70 -10.78
C PHE A 216 10.71 -1.07 -12.20
N GLY A 217 11.75 -0.42 -12.72
CA GLY A 217 12.18 -0.53 -14.11
C GLY A 217 12.42 -1.97 -14.59
N THR A 218 12.91 -2.88 -13.74
CA THR A 218 13.10 -4.28 -14.14
C THR A 218 11.77 -5.02 -14.37
N GLN A 219 10.73 -4.67 -13.60
CA GLN A 219 9.38 -5.20 -13.73
C GLN A 219 8.67 -4.54 -14.90
N LEU A 220 8.72 -3.21 -15.00
CA LEU A 220 8.06 -2.41 -16.05
C LEU A 220 8.59 -2.73 -17.45
N LYS A 221 9.89 -3.02 -17.56
CA LYS A 221 10.49 -3.47 -18.83
C LYS A 221 10.21 -4.94 -19.12
N GLY A 222 9.74 -5.73 -18.16
CA GLY A 222 9.59 -7.18 -18.27
C GLY A 222 8.30 -7.63 -18.96
N PRO A 223 8.10 -8.97 -19.10
CA PRO A 223 6.85 -9.52 -19.59
C PRO A 223 5.69 -9.20 -18.67
N TYR A 224 4.49 -9.11 -19.25
CA TYR A 224 3.27 -8.79 -18.53
C TYR A 224 2.07 -9.52 -19.15
N TRP A 225 1.09 -9.82 -18.31
CA TRP A 225 -0.22 -10.31 -18.73
C TRP A 225 -1.20 -9.16 -18.87
N SER A 226 -2.06 -9.21 -19.88
CA SER A 226 -3.11 -8.21 -20.08
C SER A 226 -4.47 -8.83 -20.36
N TYR A 227 -5.53 -8.20 -19.82
CA TYR A 227 -6.92 -8.58 -20.05
C TYR A 227 -7.88 -7.41 -19.75
N GLN A 228 -9.11 -7.48 -20.27
CA GLN A 228 -10.18 -6.54 -19.94
C GLN A 228 -10.88 -6.97 -18.65
N GLY A 229 -11.03 -6.03 -17.72
CA GLY A 229 -11.56 -6.33 -16.40
C GLY A 229 -12.24 -5.15 -15.72
N SER A 230 -12.30 -5.21 -14.39
CA SER A 230 -13.02 -4.28 -13.55
C SER A 230 -12.14 -3.68 -12.47
N LEU A 231 -12.67 -2.66 -11.79
CA LEU A 231 -12.20 -2.32 -10.44
C LEU A 231 -12.43 -3.53 -9.52
N THR A 232 -11.49 -3.78 -8.60
CA THR A 232 -11.61 -4.88 -7.62
C THR A 232 -12.32 -4.44 -6.34
N THR A 233 -12.68 -3.16 -6.24
CA THR A 233 -13.50 -2.61 -5.16
C THR A 233 -14.79 -2.03 -5.76
N PRO A 234 -15.87 -1.94 -4.96
CA PRO A 234 -17.09 -1.30 -5.42
C PRO A 234 -16.87 0.12 -5.98
N PRO A 235 -17.59 0.51 -7.05
CA PRO A 235 -18.70 -0.21 -7.68
C PRO A 235 -18.29 -1.33 -8.65
N CYS A 236 -17.02 -1.73 -8.72
CA CYS A 236 -16.55 -2.80 -9.61
C CYS A 236 -16.81 -2.55 -11.11
N SER A 237 -16.73 -1.29 -11.54
CA SER A 237 -16.94 -0.90 -12.94
C SER A 237 -16.00 -1.65 -13.89
N GLU A 238 -16.56 -2.21 -14.96
CA GLU A 238 -15.86 -3.02 -15.99
C GLU A 238 -15.21 -2.12 -17.07
N ILE A 239 -14.37 -1.19 -16.61
CA ILE A 239 -13.72 -0.18 -17.45
C ILE A 239 -12.19 -0.33 -17.50
N VAL A 240 -11.66 -1.41 -16.94
CA VAL A 240 -10.23 -1.53 -16.60
C VAL A 240 -9.49 -2.38 -17.63
N LYS A 241 -8.44 -1.79 -18.23
CA LYS A 241 -7.40 -2.51 -18.97
C LYS A 241 -6.32 -2.98 -17.98
N TRP A 242 -6.37 -4.24 -17.57
CA TRP A 242 -5.39 -4.79 -16.62
C TRP A 242 -4.06 -5.13 -17.30
N ASN A 243 -2.96 -4.82 -16.63
CA ASN A 243 -1.59 -5.12 -17.06
C ASN A 243 -0.77 -5.62 -15.84
N VAL A 244 -0.71 -6.94 -15.65
CA VAL A 244 -0.07 -7.57 -14.49
C VAL A 244 1.37 -7.96 -14.85
N LEU A 245 2.36 -7.36 -14.16
CA LEU A 245 3.78 -7.59 -14.44
C LEU A 245 4.18 -9.01 -14.00
N LYS A 246 4.74 -9.81 -14.92
CA LYS A 246 5.13 -11.20 -14.64
C LYS A 246 6.35 -11.29 -13.73
N ARG A 247 7.28 -10.33 -13.86
CA ARG A 247 8.44 -10.26 -12.96
C ARG A 247 7.98 -9.73 -11.61
N HIS A 248 8.09 -10.57 -10.59
CA HIS A 248 7.75 -10.17 -9.23
C HIS A 248 8.80 -9.20 -8.67
N ALA A 249 8.35 -8.14 -8.02
CA ALA A 249 9.18 -7.35 -7.13
C ALA A 249 9.44 -8.11 -5.82
N THR A 250 10.48 -7.73 -5.09
CA THR A 250 10.72 -8.28 -3.74
C THR A 250 10.16 -7.34 -2.68
N ILE A 251 9.70 -7.91 -1.57
CA ILE A 251 9.34 -7.20 -0.35
C ILE A 251 9.99 -7.92 0.84
N SER A 252 10.55 -7.17 1.79
CA SER A 252 11.10 -7.77 3.01
C SER A 252 10.00 -8.21 3.97
N GLN A 253 10.31 -9.16 4.86
CA GLN A 253 9.40 -9.58 5.92
C GLN A 253 8.93 -8.40 6.79
N GLY A 254 9.81 -7.44 7.07
CA GLY A 254 9.49 -6.23 7.83
C GLY A 254 8.47 -5.35 7.11
N GLN A 255 8.67 -5.08 5.82
CA GLN A 255 7.73 -4.30 5.01
C GLN A 255 6.39 -5.02 4.86
N LEU A 256 6.39 -6.34 4.64
CA LEU A 256 5.16 -7.13 4.57
C LEU A 256 4.38 -7.08 5.89
N LYS A 257 5.08 -7.16 7.04
CA LYS A 257 4.45 -7.05 8.35
C LYS A 257 3.80 -5.68 8.56
N VAL A 258 4.47 -4.60 8.16
CA VAL A 258 3.90 -3.25 8.20
C VAL A 258 2.61 -3.19 7.37
N LEU A 259 2.63 -3.73 6.16
CA LEU A 259 1.49 -3.76 5.26
C LEU A 259 0.30 -4.53 5.88
N ALA A 260 0.54 -5.78 6.31
CA ALA A 260 -0.48 -6.65 6.89
C ALA A 260 -1.09 -6.09 8.19
N GLN A 261 -0.31 -5.37 9.00
CA GLN A 261 -0.80 -4.76 10.25
C GLN A 261 -1.69 -3.54 10.03
N ARG A 262 -1.74 -2.98 8.82
CA ARG A 262 -2.51 -1.77 8.52
C ARG A 262 -3.87 -2.04 7.91
N PHE A 263 -4.14 -3.27 7.52
CA PHE A 263 -5.45 -3.68 7.04
C PHE A 263 -6.27 -4.20 8.22
N SER A 264 -7.50 -3.70 8.35
CA SER A 264 -8.40 -3.98 9.47
C SER A 264 -8.91 -5.44 9.50
N PHE A 265 -8.52 -6.25 8.52
CA PHE A 265 -9.09 -7.56 8.26
C PHE A 265 -8.06 -8.65 8.53
N ALA A 266 -8.35 -9.53 9.48
CA ALA A 266 -7.50 -10.68 9.83
C ALA A 266 -7.18 -11.61 8.64
N LEU A 267 -7.93 -11.49 7.54
CA LEU A 267 -7.82 -12.32 6.34
C LEU A 267 -7.18 -11.58 5.14
N GLY A 268 -6.83 -10.30 5.26
CA GLY A 268 -6.34 -9.47 4.16
C GLY A 268 -7.43 -8.59 3.52
N ASN A 269 -7.03 -7.81 2.51
CA ASN A 269 -7.88 -6.86 1.79
C ASN A 269 -8.02 -7.18 0.29
N ASN A 270 -7.76 -8.42 -0.11
CA ASN A 270 -7.92 -8.90 -1.47
C ASN A 270 -9.33 -9.46 -1.71
N ARG A 271 -9.93 -9.12 -2.84
CA ARG A 271 -11.15 -9.76 -3.35
C ARG A 271 -10.83 -11.17 -3.83
N ASP A 272 -11.77 -12.08 -3.64
CA ASP A 272 -11.71 -13.42 -4.23
C ASP A 272 -11.61 -13.34 -5.76
N VAL A 273 -10.90 -14.30 -6.39
CA VAL A 273 -10.78 -14.38 -7.85
C VAL A 273 -12.14 -14.61 -8.51
N GLN A 274 -12.35 -13.91 -9.62
CA GLN A 274 -13.58 -13.90 -10.38
C GLN A 274 -13.45 -14.81 -11.60
N LYS A 275 -14.59 -15.28 -12.13
CA LYS A 275 -14.61 -16.15 -13.31
C LYS A 275 -14.09 -15.41 -14.54
N LEU A 276 -13.27 -16.08 -15.34
CA LEU A 276 -12.73 -15.51 -16.58
C LEU A 276 -13.81 -15.35 -17.67
N TYR A 277 -14.81 -16.25 -17.68
CA TYR A 277 -15.85 -16.34 -18.72
C TYR A 277 -15.25 -16.43 -20.13
N HIS A 278 -15.66 -15.54 -21.04
CA HIS A 278 -15.23 -15.56 -22.46
C HIS A 278 -13.94 -14.76 -22.72
N ARG A 279 -13.39 -14.12 -21.69
CA ARG A 279 -12.18 -13.31 -21.81
C ARG A 279 -10.96 -14.20 -22.04
N SER A 280 -9.96 -13.65 -22.72
CA SER A 280 -8.65 -14.28 -22.88
C SER A 280 -7.58 -13.41 -22.23
N VAL A 281 -6.58 -14.04 -21.62
CA VAL A 281 -5.40 -13.36 -21.11
C VAL A 281 -4.28 -13.47 -22.13
N THR A 282 -3.64 -12.35 -22.44
CA THR A 282 -2.48 -12.28 -23.33
C THR A 282 -1.21 -12.08 -22.51
N LEU A 283 -0.20 -12.92 -22.72
CA LEU A 283 1.16 -12.71 -22.21
C LEU A 283 1.99 -12.01 -23.29
N THR A 284 2.40 -10.77 -23.02
CA THR A 284 3.34 -10.04 -23.87
C THR A 284 4.77 -10.28 -23.38
N VAL A 285 5.64 -10.75 -24.27
CA VAL A 285 7.08 -10.94 -24.03
C VAL A 285 7.86 -9.85 -24.76
N PRO A 286 8.50 -8.92 -24.03
CA PRO A 286 9.27 -7.85 -24.62
C PRO A 286 10.41 -8.36 -25.52
N VAL A 287 10.57 -7.71 -26.67
CA VAL A 287 11.72 -7.85 -27.58
C VAL A 287 12.44 -6.50 -27.57
N TYR A 288 13.76 -6.53 -27.37
CA TYR A 288 14.63 -5.34 -27.30
C TYR A 288 15.59 -5.30 -28.49
#